data_AF-A0A318ND69-F1
#
_entry.id   AF-A0A318ND69-F1
#
_cell.length_a   1.000
_cell.length_b   1.000
_cell.length_c   1.000
_cell.angle_alpha   90.00
_cell.angle_beta   90.00
_cell.angle_gamma   90.00
#
_symmetry.space_group_name_H-M   'P 1'
#
loop_
_entity.id
_entity.type
_entity.pdbx_description
1 polymer ?
#
loop_
_entity_poly.entity_id
_entity_poly.type
_entity_poly.pdbx_seq_one_letter_code
_entity_poly.pdbx_strand_id
1 'polypeptide(L)'
;MTLAATSLSDPVIEIGLPVASLACWAVVYGITRLASRPAAVTPAPAAAGFPGQEPPAVVGLLANRWRPTVDAAESTLLDLAARRYLQLRQADPDPRATTVHLTGHAPDDLNPYERQVYDRVAERAVDGVVPLTALSFSDANRSDAWSKRLRRAVVADAQRLGLSRPRFSRPLVTLQSVLGVVAAAGVAAGSWHYVTRSGGDKFGVVAAFLVPAMVLVALARRDLGERDTPAGRAAAARWLGLRAWLVGHEAFGDLPPAAVAVWDRYLAYGSALGLTRTASPLISFGMADRRRLWSSYGGSWRQVSVSYPGGYPRYGKALGWVILWALLAALLGWTFVGVVGGSFLASVGPSSAGWTRLTDLGPVTLGIVLVGFALLGLAGYLVLRAVLDLGAPATASGEVLWHEVWQRQASDDGPGRIINHYLVIDDGHADQLRAWVLPRQIADECRLGDVVTAQVRPWTRRVVGVTVQRAAPEPADTRGR
;
A
#
# COMPACT_ATOMS: atom_id res chain seq x y z
N MET A 1 -38.99 -57.28 -26.51
CA MET A 1 -38.93 -55.81 -26.36
C MET A 1 -37.55 -55.44 -25.83
N THR A 2 -36.61 -55.26 -26.74
CA THR A 2 -35.24 -54.80 -26.46
C THR A 2 -35.27 -53.27 -26.45
N LEU A 3 -35.07 -52.67 -25.27
CA LEU A 3 -34.86 -51.23 -25.11
C LEU A 3 -33.60 -50.86 -25.91
N ALA A 4 -33.79 -50.15 -27.02
CA ALA A 4 -32.70 -49.51 -27.74
C ALA A 4 -32.07 -48.47 -26.81
N ALA A 5 -30.93 -48.81 -26.22
CA ALA A 5 -30.09 -47.86 -25.52
C ALA A 5 -29.55 -46.88 -26.59
N THR A 6 -30.18 -45.71 -26.69
CA THR A 6 -29.68 -44.60 -27.50
C THR A 6 -28.29 -44.22 -26.99
N SER A 7 -27.24 -44.64 -27.70
CA SER A 7 -25.88 -44.20 -27.42
C SER A 7 -25.79 -42.70 -27.73
N LEU A 8 -25.46 -41.90 -26.72
CA LEU A 8 -25.14 -40.48 -26.93
C LEU A 8 -23.98 -40.37 -27.92
N SER A 9 -24.01 -39.37 -28.80
CA SER A 9 -22.93 -39.15 -29.77
C SER A 9 -21.66 -38.65 -29.08
N ASP A 10 -20.49 -39.03 -29.61
CA ASP A 10 -19.18 -38.63 -29.10
C ASP A 10 -19.06 -37.13 -28.72
N PRO A 11 -19.47 -36.15 -29.57
CA PRO A 11 -19.37 -34.72 -29.19
C PRO A 11 -20.26 -34.34 -28.00
N VAL A 12 -21.38 -35.04 -27.78
CA VAL A 12 -22.25 -34.80 -26.63
C VAL A 12 -21.56 -35.23 -25.33
N ILE A 13 -20.76 -36.29 -25.36
CA ILE A 13 -20.00 -36.76 -24.19
C ILE A 13 -18.71 -35.94 -24.02
N GLU A 14 -17.95 -35.72 -25.09
CA GLU A 14 -16.63 -35.08 -25.06
C GLU A 14 -16.72 -33.57 -24.77
N ILE A 15 -17.79 -32.89 -25.21
CA ILE A 15 -17.96 -31.44 -25.05
C ILE A 15 -19.24 -31.11 -24.26
N GLY A 16 -20.35 -31.75 -24.61
CA GLY A 16 -21.65 -31.47 -23.98
C GLY A 16 -21.64 -31.70 -22.46
N LEU A 17 -21.10 -32.82 -21.99
CA LEU A 17 -21.03 -33.16 -20.57
C LEU A 17 -20.13 -32.19 -19.76
N PRO A 18 -18.89 -31.87 -20.17
CA PRO A 18 -18.09 -30.84 -19.50
C PRO A 18 -18.79 -29.47 -19.45
N VAL A 19 -19.35 -29.01 -20.57
CA VAL A 19 -20.00 -27.70 -20.67
C VAL A 19 -21.25 -27.65 -19.78
N ALA A 20 -22.11 -28.68 -19.83
CA ALA A 20 -23.30 -28.75 -19.00
C ALA A 20 -22.96 -28.77 -17.50
N SER A 21 -21.91 -29.51 -17.12
CA SER A 21 -21.45 -29.61 -15.74
C SER A 21 -20.97 -28.26 -15.18
N LEU A 22 -20.12 -27.56 -15.93
CA LEU A 22 -19.61 -26.24 -15.56
C LEU A 22 -20.71 -25.17 -15.58
N ALA A 23 -21.60 -25.20 -16.58
CA ALA A 23 -22.73 -24.28 -16.68
C ALA A 23 -23.70 -24.46 -15.51
N CYS A 24 -24.03 -25.70 -15.15
CA CYS A 24 -24.87 -26.01 -14.00
C CYS A 24 -24.28 -25.43 -12.70
N TRP A 25 -23.00 -25.69 -12.44
CA TRP A 25 -22.32 -25.11 -11.28
C TRP A 25 -22.35 -23.58 -11.28
N ALA A 26 -22.05 -22.95 -12.44
CA ALA A 26 -22.01 -21.50 -12.58
C ALA A 26 -23.39 -20.85 -12.36
N VAL A 27 -24.46 -21.48 -12.85
CA VAL A 27 -25.84 -21.04 -12.63
C VAL A 27 -26.20 -21.13 -11.15
N VAL A 28 -25.94 -22.26 -10.48
CA VAL A 28 -26.23 -22.43 -9.04
C VAL A 28 -25.43 -21.43 -8.21
N TYR A 29 -24.15 -21.23 -8.52
CA TYR A 29 -23.30 -20.22 -7.88
C TYR A 29 -23.83 -18.80 -8.10
N GLY A 30 -24.22 -18.47 -9.34
CA GLY A 30 -24.80 -17.19 -9.72
C GLY A 30 -26.10 -16.89 -8.95
N ILE A 31 -27.04 -17.84 -8.94
CA ILE A 31 -28.32 -17.72 -8.20
C ILE A 31 -28.05 -17.51 -6.71
N THR A 32 -27.15 -18.30 -6.12
CA THR A 32 -26.80 -18.20 -4.70
C THR A 32 -26.15 -16.85 -4.38
N ARG A 33 -25.28 -16.34 -5.26
CA ARG A 33 -24.65 -15.03 -5.13
C ARG A 33 -25.66 -13.88 -5.26
N LEU A 34 -26.68 -14.03 -6.12
CA LEU A 34 -27.78 -13.07 -6.27
C LEU A 34 -28.70 -13.06 -5.06
N ALA A 35 -29.15 -14.24 -4.61
CA ALA A 35 -30.04 -14.40 -3.46
C ALA A 35 -29.40 -14.01 -2.12
N SER A 36 -28.08 -14.03 -2.02
CA SER A 36 -27.32 -13.61 -0.85
C SER A 36 -26.88 -12.14 -0.88
N ARG A 37 -27.39 -11.32 -1.81
CA ARG A 37 -27.12 -9.86 -1.82
C ARG A 37 -27.74 -9.21 -0.56
N PRO A 38 -27.02 -8.27 0.09
CA PRO A 38 -27.61 -7.51 1.19
C PRO A 38 -28.82 -6.71 0.70
N ALA A 39 -29.91 -6.73 1.46
CA ALA A 39 -31.09 -5.95 1.12
C ALA A 39 -30.81 -4.43 1.22
N ALA A 40 -31.48 -3.64 0.40
CA ALA A 40 -31.52 -2.19 0.60
C ALA A 40 -32.28 -1.90 1.90
N VAL A 41 -31.76 -0.96 2.69
CA VAL A 41 -32.38 -0.53 3.95
C VAL A 41 -33.01 0.83 3.73
N THR A 42 -34.30 0.95 3.99
CA THR A 42 -35.00 2.23 4.05
C THR A 42 -34.69 2.90 5.39
N PRO A 43 -34.22 4.16 5.43
CA PRO A 43 -34.01 4.88 6.67
C PRO A 43 -35.29 5.01 7.50
N ALA A 44 -35.16 4.92 8.82
CA ALA A 44 -36.20 5.35 9.74
C ALA A 44 -36.35 6.89 9.70
N PRO A 45 -37.46 7.46 10.22
CA PRO A 45 -37.60 8.90 10.36
C PRO A 45 -36.40 9.54 11.08
N ALA A 46 -36.06 10.77 10.69
CA ALA A 46 -34.95 11.49 11.29
C ALA A 46 -35.21 11.72 12.78
N ALA A 47 -34.25 11.31 13.62
CA ALA A 47 -34.35 11.42 15.07
C ALA A 47 -32.99 11.80 15.68
N ALA A 48 -33.02 12.70 16.68
CA ALA A 48 -31.82 13.18 17.35
C ALA A 48 -31.23 12.15 18.33
N GLY A 49 -32.07 11.37 19.02
CA GLY A 49 -31.62 10.44 20.05
C GLY A 49 -30.82 9.26 19.49
N PHE A 50 -29.86 8.76 20.28
CA PHE A 50 -29.11 7.56 19.93
C PHE A 50 -30.05 6.34 19.84
N PRO A 51 -30.15 5.68 18.68
CA PRO A 51 -31.14 4.62 18.44
C PRO A 51 -30.76 3.25 19.03
N GLY A 52 -29.57 3.11 19.62
CA GLY A 52 -29.06 1.85 20.14
C GLY A 52 -27.67 1.99 20.76
N GLN A 53 -27.12 0.86 21.21
CA GLN A 53 -25.82 0.75 21.88
C GLN A 53 -24.72 0.18 20.97
N GLU A 54 -25.03 -0.10 19.70
CA GLU A 54 -24.08 -0.66 18.76
C GLU A 54 -22.85 0.26 18.61
N PRO A 55 -21.60 -0.25 18.72
CA PRO A 55 -20.42 0.58 18.60
C PRO A 55 -20.31 1.29 17.23
N PRO A 56 -19.71 2.48 17.13
CA PRO A 56 -19.64 3.23 15.87
C PRO A 56 -19.04 2.45 14.69
N ALA A 57 -18.00 1.64 14.91
CA ALA A 57 -17.44 0.80 13.85
C ALA A 57 -18.43 -0.23 13.28
N VAL A 58 -19.29 -0.81 14.14
CA VAL A 58 -20.36 -1.72 13.74
C VAL A 58 -21.47 -0.95 13.01
N VAL A 59 -21.83 0.24 13.49
CA VAL A 59 -22.79 1.12 12.80
C VAL A 59 -22.31 1.47 11.39
N GLY A 60 -21.03 1.77 11.22
CA GLY A 60 -20.44 2.03 9.90
C GLY A 60 -20.54 0.83 8.96
N LEU A 61 -20.34 -0.39 9.47
CA LEU A 61 -20.56 -1.62 8.69
C LEU A 61 -22.02 -1.74 8.23
N LEU A 62 -22.98 -1.51 9.12
CA LEU A 62 -24.42 -1.61 8.82
C LEU A 62 -24.89 -0.55 7.82
N ALA A 63 -24.50 0.71 8.03
CA ALA A 63 -24.87 1.81 7.15
C ALA A 63 -24.26 1.68 5.75
N ASN A 64 -23.07 1.10 5.63
CA ASN A 64 -22.36 0.90 4.36
C ASN A 64 -22.69 -0.45 3.69
N ARG A 65 -23.94 -0.92 3.82
CA ARG A 65 -24.43 -2.16 3.19
C ARG A 65 -23.58 -3.39 3.55
N TRP A 66 -23.24 -3.54 4.83
CA TRP A 66 -22.45 -4.65 5.36
C TRP A 66 -21.06 -4.77 4.71
N ARG A 67 -20.48 -3.64 4.29
CA ARG A 67 -19.10 -3.56 3.80
C ARG A 67 -18.22 -2.84 4.82
N PRO A 68 -17.11 -3.45 5.27
CA PRO A 68 -16.16 -2.77 6.13
C PRO A 68 -15.55 -1.57 5.41
N THR A 69 -15.61 -0.38 6.01
CA THR A 69 -14.98 0.84 5.51
C THR A 69 -13.73 1.18 6.31
N VAL A 70 -12.92 2.12 5.80
CA VAL A 70 -11.72 2.63 6.47
C VAL A 70 -12.11 3.44 7.72
N ASP A 71 -13.28 4.07 7.68
CA ASP A 71 -13.88 4.88 8.75
C ASP A 71 -14.14 4.11 10.05
N ALA A 72 -14.03 2.77 10.05
CA ALA A 72 -14.14 1.96 11.25
C ALA A 72 -13.06 2.35 12.28
N ALA A 73 -11.82 2.59 11.85
CA ALA A 73 -10.75 3.00 12.76
C ALA A 73 -10.97 4.43 13.29
N GLU A 74 -11.40 5.33 12.41
CA GLU A 74 -11.64 6.74 12.70
C GLU A 74 -12.77 6.90 13.72
N SER A 75 -13.92 6.30 13.45
CA SER A 75 -15.08 6.32 14.33
C SER A 75 -14.79 5.65 15.67
N THR A 76 -13.99 4.58 15.70
CA THR A 76 -13.51 3.98 16.94
C THR A 76 -12.60 4.93 17.73
N LEU A 77 -11.65 5.62 17.09
CA LEU A 77 -10.79 6.58 17.77
C LEU A 77 -11.60 7.72 18.41
N LEU A 78 -12.58 8.25 17.66
CA LEU A 78 -13.48 9.29 18.16
C LEU A 78 -14.35 8.79 19.32
N ASP A 79 -14.84 7.54 19.26
CA ASP A 79 -15.64 6.96 20.34
C ASP A 79 -14.82 6.69 21.61
N LEU A 80 -13.55 6.31 21.47
CA LEU A 80 -12.61 6.20 22.60
C LEU A 80 -12.35 7.58 23.24
N ALA A 81 -12.26 8.63 22.42
CA ALA A 81 -12.10 10.00 22.89
C ALA A 81 -13.36 10.54 23.58
N ALA A 82 -14.54 10.24 23.02
CA ALA A 82 -15.85 10.53 23.60
C ALA A 82 -16.00 9.87 25.00
N ARG A 83 -15.59 8.60 25.11
CA ARG A 83 -15.52 7.84 26.38
C ARG A 83 -14.37 8.26 27.32
N ARG A 84 -13.60 9.29 26.96
CA ARG A 84 -12.50 9.88 27.76
C ARG A 84 -11.30 8.95 28.02
N TYR A 85 -11.15 7.87 27.26
CA TYR A 85 -9.93 7.04 27.28
C TYR A 85 -8.78 7.68 26.50
N LEU A 86 -9.13 8.62 25.62
CA LEU A 86 -8.21 9.47 24.87
C LEU A 86 -8.74 10.90 24.94
N GLN A 87 -7.86 11.88 24.74
CA GLN A 87 -8.28 13.28 24.58
C GLN A 87 -7.72 13.84 23.28
N LEU A 88 -8.60 14.35 22.43
CA LEU A 88 -8.22 15.08 21.23
C LEU A 88 -8.09 16.57 21.57
N ARG A 89 -6.90 17.13 21.38
CA ARG A 89 -6.62 18.55 21.60
C ARG A 89 -6.18 19.19 20.30
N GLN A 90 -6.74 20.34 19.99
CA GLN A 90 -6.34 21.17 18.87
C GLN A 90 -5.71 22.43 19.42
N ALA A 91 -4.38 22.55 19.30
CA ALA A 91 -3.63 23.69 19.84
C ALA A 91 -3.63 24.91 18.91
N ASP A 92 -3.85 24.68 17.60
CA ASP A 92 -3.77 25.68 16.54
C ASP A 92 -5.10 25.75 15.76
N PRO A 93 -5.48 26.89 15.16
CA PRO A 93 -6.61 26.97 14.23
C PRO A 93 -6.61 25.90 13.11
N ASP A 94 -5.44 25.41 12.66
CA ASP A 94 -5.37 24.32 11.69
C ASP A 94 -5.75 22.97 12.34
N PRO A 95 -6.85 22.31 11.88
CA PRO A 95 -7.25 20.99 12.37
C PRO A 95 -6.16 19.92 12.22
N ARG A 96 -5.21 20.07 11.28
CA ARG A 96 -4.08 19.13 11.09
C ARG A 96 -3.14 19.05 12.28
N ALA A 97 -3.09 20.09 13.11
CA ALA A 97 -2.28 20.14 14.32
C ALA A 97 -2.94 19.43 15.52
N THR A 98 -4.08 18.76 15.30
CA THR A 98 -4.75 18.03 16.37
C THR A 98 -3.89 16.86 16.87
N THR A 99 -3.70 16.79 18.19
CA THR A 99 -2.97 15.74 18.90
C THR A 99 -3.92 14.88 19.73
N VAL A 100 -3.59 13.60 19.82
CA VAL A 100 -4.20 12.62 20.71
C VAL A 100 -3.35 12.54 21.98
N HIS A 101 -4.00 12.64 23.13
CA HIS A 101 -3.39 12.50 24.44
C HIS A 101 -3.94 11.26 25.12
N LEU A 102 -3.06 10.41 25.64
CA LEU A 102 -3.45 9.31 26.52
C LEU A 102 -3.91 9.88 27.86
N THR A 103 -5.07 9.46 28.35
CA THR A 103 -5.62 9.92 29.64
C THR A 103 -5.30 8.98 30.81
N GLY A 104 -4.68 7.83 30.54
CA GLY A 104 -4.37 6.81 31.54
C GLY A 104 -4.40 5.41 30.94
N HIS A 105 -4.60 4.39 31.78
CA HIS A 105 -4.63 2.99 31.36
C HIS A 105 -5.91 2.67 30.57
N ALA A 106 -5.77 1.85 29.52
CA ALA A 106 -6.94 1.34 28.81
C ALA A 106 -7.81 0.48 29.74
N PRO A 107 -9.15 0.58 29.63
CA PRO A 107 -10.05 -0.36 30.28
C PRO A 107 -9.81 -1.79 29.81
N ASP A 108 -10.09 -2.77 30.68
CA ASP A 108 -9.99 -4.19 30.34
C ASP A 108 -11.12 -4.67 29.41
N ASP A 109 -12.25 -3.98 29.40
CA ASP A 109 -13.49 -4.35 28.69
C ASP A 109 -13.59 -3.87 27.24
N LEU A 110 -12.52 -3.29 26.68
CA LEU A 110 -12.50 -2.86 25.27
C LEU A 110 -12.67 -4.03 24.30
N ASN A 111 -13.47 -3.82 23.25
CA ASN A 111 -13.56 -4.77 22.15
C ASN A 111 -12.20 -4.93 21.45
N PRO A 112 -11.93 -6.06 20.77
CA PRO A 112 -10.62 -6.31 20.15
C PRO A 112 -10.17 -5.22 19.17
N TYR A 113 -11.07 -4.65 18.37
CA TYR A 113 -10.75 -3.56 17.44
C TYR A 113 -10.56 -2.21 18.15
N GLU A 114 -11.23 -1.98 19.29
CA GLU A 114 -11.06 -0.77 20.11
C GLU A 114 -9.71 -0.78 20.80
N ARG A 115 -9.36 -1.93 21.40
CA ARG A 115 -8.02 -2.16 21.96
C ARG A 115 -6.96 -2.00 20.89
N GLN A 116 -7.16 -2.55 19.69
CA GLN A 116 -6.22 -2.40 18.57
C GLN A 116 -5.99 -0.92 18.16
N VAL A 117 -7.02 -0.06 18.21
CA VAL A 117 -6.88 1.39 17.93
C VAL A 117 -6.21 2.11 19.10
N TYR A 118 -6.59 1.79 20.34
CA TYR A 118 -5.94 2.36 21.53
C TYR A 118 -4.45 2.00 21.57
N ASP A 119 -4.10 0.72 21.40
CA ASP A 119 -2.72 0.22 21.41
C ASP A 119 -1.90 0.89 20.32
N ARG A 120 -2.50 1.23 19.17
CA ARG A 120 -1.83 1.97 18.11
C ARG A 120 -1.47 3.40 18.54
N VAL A 121 -2.37 4.08 19.25
CA VAL A 121 -2.08 5.40 19.82
C VAL A 121 -1.01 5.26 20.90
N ALA A 122 -1.12 4.27 21.79
CA ALA A 122 -0.17 4.04 22.86
C ALA A 122 1.24 3.69 22.34
N GLU A 123 1.35 2.84 21.31
CA GLU A 123 2.62 2.49 20.65
C GLU A 123 3.31 3.72 20.07
N ARG A 124 2.54 4.68 19.56
CA ARG A 124 3.07 5.92 18.96
C ARG A 124 3.23 7.05 19.98
N ALA A 125 2.76 6.91 21.21
CA ALA A 125 2.82 8.00 22.18
C ALA A 125 4.27 8.30 22.58
N VAL A 126 4.67 9.56 22.42
CA VAL A 126 5.88 10.11 23.03
C VAL A 126 5.41 11.08 24.10
N ASP A 127 5.80 10.81 25.35
CA ASP A 127 5.30 11.50 26.55
C ASP A 127 3.76 11.58 26.61
N GLY A 128 3.10 10.51 26.15
CA GLY A 128 1.63 10.41 26.16
C GLY A 128 0.92 11.14 25.02
N VAL A 129 1.64 11.69 24.04
CA VAL A 129 1.08 12.52 22.96
C VAL A 129 1.42 11.98 21.57
N VAL A 130 0.47 12.05 20.64
CA VAL A 130 0.63 11.68 19.22
C VAL A 130 -0.14 12.65 18.31
N PRO A 131 0.48 13.27 17.29
CA PRO A 131 -0.25 13.97 16.23
C PRO A 131 -1.16 13.00 15.46
N LEU A 132 -2.39 13.40 15.14
CA LEU A 132 -3.34 12.51 14.44
C LEU A 132 -2.78 11.92 13.14
N THR A 133 -2.09 12.75 12.36
CA THR A 133 -1.50 12.34 11.08
C THR A 133 -0.26 11.43 11.25
N ALA A 134 0.31 11.38 12.46
CA ALA A 134 1.39 10.47 12.83
C ALA A 134 0.90 9.06 13.21
N LEU A 135 -0.40 8.78 13.17
CA LEU A 135 -0.93 7.41 13.39
C LEU A 135 -0.74 6.48 12.17
N SER A 136 -0.44 7.07 11.02
CA SER A 136 -0.21 6.37 9.75
C SER A 136 1.01 5.43 9.82
N PHE A 137 1.01 4.41 8.97
CA PHE A 137 2.05 3.39 8.90
C PHE A 137 3.14 3.79 7.90
N SER A 138 4.39 3.44 8.19
CA SER A 138 5.50 3.56 7.23
C SER A 138 5.87 2.23 6.55
N ASP A 139 5.13 1.16 6.86
CA ASP A 139 5.21 -0.16 6.22
C ASP A 139 3.83 -0.61 5.69
N ALA A 140 3.75 -0.90 4.38
CA ALA A 140 2.51 -1.26 3.71
C ALA A 140 1.95 -2.63 4.13
N ASN A 141 2.81 -3.63 4.35
CA ASN A 141 2.37 -4.96 4.79
C ASN A 141 1.78 -4.90 6.19
N ARG A 142 2.40 -4.09 7.08
CA ARG A 142 1.92 -3.85 8.43
C ARG A 142 0.59 -3.11 8.42
N SER A 143 0.45 -2.06 7.60
CA SER A 143 -0.82 -1.35 7.42
C SER A 143 -1.93 -2.30 6.96
N ASP A 144 -1.67 -3.11 5.92
CA ASP A 144 -2.64 -4.08 5.40
C ASP A 144 -3.03 -5.14 6.43
N ALA A 145 -2.06 -5.70 7.15
CA ALA A 145 -2.32 -6.70 8.17
C ALA A 145 -3.15 -6.13 9.33
N TRP A 146 -2.79 -4.93 9.80
CA TRP A 146 -3.51 -4.21 10.84
C TRP A 146 -4.96 -3.92 10.42
N SER A 147 -5.18 -3.34 9.23
CA SER A 147 -6.52 -3.06 8.71
C SER A 147 -7.32 -4.34 8.44
N LYS A 148 -6.69 -5.45 8.04
CA LYS A 148 -7.36 -6.75 7.91
C LYS A 148 -7.81 -7.32 9.25
N ARG A 149 -7.03 -7.13 10.33
CA ARG A 149 -7.43 -7.56 11.68
C ARG A 149 -8.58 -6.72 12.22
N LEU A 150 -8.49 -5.40 12.08
CA LEU A 150 -9.53 -4.46 12.52
C LEU A 150 -10.87 -4.82 11.86
N ARG A 151 -10.88 -4.95 10.53
CA ARG A 151 -12.09 -5.33 9.77
C ARG A 151 -12.68 -6.67 10.21
N ARG A 152 -11.83 -7.67 10.44
CA ARG A 152 -12.26 -8.98 10.94
C ARG A 152 -12.88 -8.91 12.33
N ALA A 153 -12.29 -8.13 13.24
CA ALA A 153 -12.79 -7.94 14.60
C ALA A 153 -14.14 -7.20 14.61
N VAL A 154 -14.31 -6.17 13.77
CA VAL A 154 -15.60 -5.45 13.62
C VAL A 154 -16.69 -6.37 13.07
N VAL A 155 -16.38 -7.18 12.05
CA VAL A 155 -17.32 -8.16 11.50
C VAL A 155 -17.68 -9.23 12.55
N ALA A 156 -16.70 -9.75 13.29
CA ALA A 156 -16.93 -10.73 14.33
C ALA A 156 -17.85 -10.19 15.45
N ASP A 157 -17.68 -8.94 15.84
CA ASP A 157 -18.57 -8.29 16.80
C ASP A 157 -20.00 -8.09 16.24
N ALA A 158 -20.12 -7.59 15.02
CA ALA A 158 -21.42 -7.45 14.37
C ALA A 158 -22.16 -8.80 14.22
N GLN A 159 -21.44 -9.90 13.99
CA GLN A 159 -21.98 -11.25 13.96
C GLN A 159 -22.39 -11.74 15.36
N ARG A 160 -21.56 -11.46 16.39
CA ARG A 160 -21.84 -11.78 17.80
C ARG A 160 -23.12 -11.09 18.29
N LEU A 161 -23.34 -9.85 17.87
CA LEU A 161 -24.57 -9.08 18.13
C LEU A 161 -25.77 -9.54 17.29
N GLY A 162 -25.58 -10.51 16.36
CA GLY A 162 -26.65 -11.00 15.49
C GLY A 162 -27.09 -10.01 14.41
N LEU A 163 -26.30 -8.97 14.14
CA LEU A 163 -26.62 -7.88 13.20
C LEU A 163 -26.10 -8.13 11.77
N SER A 164 -25.17 -9.07 11.63
CA SER A 164 -24.63 -9.48 10.34
C SER A 164 -24.41 -10.99 10.30
N ARG A 165 -24.27 -11.52 9.09
CA ARG A 165 -23.90 -12.91 8.84
C ARG A 165 -23.13 -13.04 7.54
N PRO A 166 -22.28 -14.08 7.40
CA PRO A 166 -21.59 -14.33 6.14
C PRO A 166 -22.58 -14.47 4.99
N ARG A 167 -22.24 -13.93 3.82
CA ARG A 167 -23.06 -14.11 2.62
C ARG A 167 -23.21 -15.57 2.25
N PHE A 168 -22.10 -16.30 2.27
CA PHE A 168 -22.06 -17.74 2.10
C PHE A 168 -21.80 -18.37 3.46
N SER A 169 -22.79 -19.07 4.00
CA SER A 169 -22.62 -19.85 5.22
C SER A 169 -21.67 -21.03 4.97
N ARG A 170 -21.05 -21.57 6.03
CA ARG A 170 -20.16 -22.73 5.90
C ARG A 170 -20.82 -23.92 5.17
N PRO A 171 -22.09 -24.30 5.45
CA PRO A 171 -22.77 -25.35 4.70
C PRO A 171 -22.91 -25.03 3.21
N LEU A 172 -23.17 -23.78 2.87
CA LEU A 172 -23.32 -23.34 1.48
C LEU A 172 -21.97 -23.37 0.73
N VAL A 173 -20.88 -22.97 1.39
CA VAL A 173 -19.52 -23.12 0.83
C VAL A 173 -19.20 -24.59 0.60
N THR A 174 -19.53 -25.47 1.55
CA THR A 174 -19.34 -26.92 1.41
C THR A 174 -20.14 -27.46 0.24
N LEU A 175 -21.43 -27.11 0.14
CA LEU A 175 -22.29 -27.52 -0.97
C LEU A 175 -21.73 -27.07 -2.32
N GLN A 176 -21.34 -25.79 -2.45
CA GLN A 176 -20.75 -25.25 -3.69
C GLN A 176 -19.39 -25.88 -4.02
N SER A 177 -18.62 -26.27 -3.01
CA SER A 177 -17.36 -26.99 -3.19
C SER A 177 -17.61 -28.40 -3.71
N VAL A 178 -18.56 -29.14 -3.11
CA VAL A 178 -18.94 -30.50 -3.56
C VAL A 178 -19.49 -30.45 -4.98
N LEU A 179 -20.40 -29.53 -5.28
CA LEU A 179 -20.90 -29.34 -6.65
C LEU A 179 -19.78 -28.98 -7.63
N GLY A 180 -18.76 -28.24 -7.19
CA GLY A 180 -17.57 -27.93 -7.99
C GLY A 180 -16.76 -29.18 -8.31
N VAL A 181 -16.55 -30.07 -7.34
CA VAL A 181 -15.89 -31.37 -7.52
C VAL A 181 -16.69 -32.27 -8.47
N VAL A 182 -18.01 -32.32 -8.31
CA VAL A 182 -18.91 -33.07 -9.21
C VAL A 182 -18.83 -32.52 -10.64
N ALA A 183 -18.83 -31.20 -10.81
CA ALA A 183 -18.69 -30.58 -12.12
C ALA A 183 -17.33 -30.91 -12.76
N ALA A 184 -16.25 -30.89 -11.98
CA ALA A 184 -14.93 -31.29 -12.44
C ALA A 184 -14.86 -32.78 -12.82
N ALA A 185 -15.58 -33.66 -12.12
CA ALA A 185 -15.70 -35.06 -12.50
C ALA A 185 -16.40 -35.23 -13.86
N GLY A 186 -17.39 -34.40 -14.18
CA GLY A 186 -18.01 -34.36 -15.52
C GLY A 186 -17.02 -33.95 -16.62
N VAL A 187 -16.14 -32.98 -16.33
CA VAL A 187 -15.04 -32.59 -17.24
C VAL A 187 -14.07 -33.76 -17.46
N ALA A 188 -13.68 -34.43 -16.38
CA ALA A 188 -12.78 -35.59 -16.44
C ALA A 188 -13.40 -36.77 -17.19
N ALA A 189 -14.71 -37.02 -17.04
CA ALA A 189 -15.41 -38.09 -17.75
C ALA A 189 -15.46 -37.84 -19.27
N GLY A 190 -15.75 -36.61 -19.71
CA GLY A 190 -15.69 -36.24 -21.12
C GLY A 190 -14.26 -36.36 -21.69
N SER A 191 -13.26 -35.94 -20.91
CA SER A 191 -11.84 -36.07 -21.28
C SER A 191 -11.38 -37.52 -21.35
N TRP A 192 -11.81 -38.37 -20.41
CA TRP A 192 -11.52 -39.79 -20.39
C TRP A 192 -12.08 -40.48 -21.62
N HIS A 193 -13.34 -40.21 -21.98
CA HIS A 193 -13.97 -40.75 -23.18
C HIS A 193 -13.16 -40.41 -24.45
N TYR A 194 -12.77 -39.14 -24.60
CA TYR A 194 -11.95 -38.68 -25.71
C TYR A 194 -10.59 -39.40 -25.76
N VAL A 195 -9.88 -39.46 -24.63
CA VAL A 195 -8.54 -40.05 -24.56
C VAL A 195 -8.57 -41.56 -24.82
N THR A 196 -9.57 -42.28 -24.30
CA THR A 196 -9.71 -43.72 -24.56
C THR A 196 -10.00 -44.03 -26.02
N ARG A 197 -10.75 -43.16 -26.71
CA ARG A 197 -11.07 -43.31 -28.13
C ARG A 197 -9.90 -42.92 -29.05
N SER A 198 -9.19 -41.85 -28.70
CA SER A 198 -8.10 -41.30 -29.52
C SER A 198 -6.73 -41.95 -29.27
N GLY A 199 -6.60 -42.77 -28.22
CA GLY A 199 -5.31 -43.35 -27.83
C GLY A 199 -4.34 -42.34 -27.20
N GLY A 200 -4.86 -41.23 -26.69
CA GLY A 200 -4.08 -40.15 -26.09
C GLY A 200 -3.52 -40.47 -24.70
N ASP A 201 -2.85 -39.47 -24.11
CA ASP A 201 -2.29 -39.58 -22.76
C ASP A 201 -3.37 -39.56 -21.67
N LYS A 202 -3.46 -40.65 -20.91
CA LYS A 202 -4.41 -40.82 -19.80
C LYS A 202 -4.08 -39.92 -18.60
N PHE A 203 -2.84 -39.46 -18.46
CA PHE A 203 -2.48 -38.50 -17.40
C PHE A 203 -3.17 -37.14 -17.58
N GLY A 204 -3.52 -36.76 -18.81
CA GLY A 204 -4.27 -35.53 -19.10
C GLY A 204 -5.65 -35.48 -18.42
N VAL A 205 -6.27 -36.63 -18.15
CA VAL A 205 -7.57 -36.72 -17.46
C VAL A 205 -7.47 -36.28 -16.00
N VAL A 206 -6.33 -36.56 -15.35
CA VAL A 206 -6.06 -36.12 -13.99
C VAL A 206 -5.99 -34.59 -13.93
N ALA A 207 -5.31 -33.98 -14.90
CA ALA A 207 -5.27 -32.52 -15.02
C ALA A 207 -6.66 -31.92 -15.31
N ALA A 208 -7.44 -32.56 -16.19
CA ALA A 208 -8.81 -32.17 -16.53
C ALA A 208 -9.78 -32.24 -15.33
N PHE A 209 -9.47 -33.04 -14.30
CA PHE A 209 -10.18 -33.02 -13.02
C PHE A 209 -9.63 -31.97 -12.04
N LEU A 210 -8.31 -32.01 -11.77
CA LEU A 210 -7.71 -31.24 -10.68
C LEU A 210 -7.78 -29.73 -10.89
N VAL A 211 -7.57 -29.26 -12.12
CA VAL A 211 -7.56 -27.82 -12.42
C VAL A 211 -8.96 -27.21 -12.22
N PRO A 212 -10.05 -27.72 -12.84
CA PRO A 212 -11.39 -27.22 -12.57
C PRO A 212 -11.81 -27.39 -11.11
N ALA A 213 -11.52 -28.53 -10.48
CA ALA A 213 -11.87 -28.75 -9.07
C ALA A 213 -11.24 -27.68 -8.16
N MET A 214 -9.94 -27.39 -8.35
CA MET A 214 -9.23 -26.37 -7.59
C MET A 214 -9.82 -24.98 -7.81
N VAL A 215 -10.08 -24.60 -9.07
CA VAL A 215 -10.64 -23.29 -9.42
C VAL A 215 -12.05 -23.10 -8.85
N LEU A 216 -12.93 -24.10 -9.00
CA LEU A 216 -14.32 -24.02 -8.53
C LEU A 216 -14.40 -24.01 -6.99
N VAL A 217 -13.58 -24.81 -6.32
CA VAL A 217 -13.47 -24.79 -4.85
C VAL A 217 -12.92 -23.45 -4.35
N ALA A 218 -11.90 -22.88 -5.03
CA ALA A 218 -11.37 -21.56 -4.69
C ALA A 218 -12.43 -20.46 -4.87
N LEU A 219 -13.23 -20.52 -5.94
CA LEU A 219 -14.35 -19.59 -6.15
C LEU A 219 -15.46 -19.75 -5.09
N ALA A 220 -15.77 -20.98 -4.69
CA ALA A 220 -16.75 -21.26 -3.64
C ALA A 220 -16.31 -20.74 -2.26
N ARG A 221 -15.00 -20.77 -1.97
CA ARG A 221 -14.40 -20.30 -0.71
C ARG A 221 -14.05 -18.81 -0.69
N ARG A 222 -14.26 -18.10 -1.80
CA ARG A 222 -13.96 -16.66 -1.88
C ARG A 222 -14.80 -15.89 -0.86
N ASP A 223 -14.15 -15.02 -0.08
CA ASP A 223 -14.85 -14.12 0.82
C ASP A 223 -15.68 -13.11 0.00
N LEU A 224 -17.00 -13.22 0.10
CA LEU A 224 -17.96 -12.35 -0.59
C LEU A 224 -18.45 -11.21 0.31
N GLY A 225 -17.94 -11.13 1.55
CA GLY A 225 -18.34 -10.21 2.59
C GLY A 225 -19.58 -10.66 3.36
N GLU A 226 -20.18 -9.69 4.05
CA GLU A 226 -21.30 -9.89 4.96
C GLU A 226 -22.65 -9.54 4.32
N ARG A 227 -23.73 -10.03 4.93
CA ARG A 227 -25.10 -9.63 4.62
C ARG A 227 -25.92 -9.41 5.88
N ASP A 228 -27.10 -8.88 5.64
CA ASP A 228 -28.05 -8.51 6.66
C ASP A 228 -28.73 -9.69 7.36
N THR A 229 -29.12 -9.41 8.60
CA THR A 229 -30.11 -10.14 9.39
C THR A 229 -31.33 -9.24 9.61
N PRO A 230 -32.50 -9.77 10.00
CA PRO A 230 -33.66 -8.93 10.33
C PRO A 230 -33.35 -7.87 11.41
N ALA A 231 -32.63 -8.26 12.47
CA ALA A 231 -32.18 -7.34 13.52
C ALA A 231 -31.19 -6.29 12.98
N GLY A 232 -30.23 -6.72 12.14
CA GLY A 232 -29.28 -5.84 11.48
C GLY A 232 -29.94 -4.79 10.58
N ARG A 233 -30.96 -5.18 9.81
CA ARG A 233 -31.73 -4.22 8.99
C ARG A 233 -32.48 -3.22 9.84
N ALA A 234 -33.11 -3.67 10.92
CA ALA A 234 -33.80 -2.77 11.83
C ALA A 234 -32.82 -1.78 12.48
N ALA A 235 -31.66 -2.24 12.96
CA ALA A 235 -30.62 -1.38 13.49
C ALA A 235 -30.11 -0.38 12.44
N ALA A 236 -29.75 -0.85 11.25
CA ALA A 236 -29.32 -0.02 10.14
C ALA A 236 -30.34 1.08 9.81
N ALA A 237 -31.64 0.75 9.77
CA ALA A 237 -32.70 1.72 9.50
C ALA A 237 -32.72 2.84 10.55
N ARG A 238 -32.62 2.51 11.83
CA ARG A 238 -32.59 3.52 12.91
C ARG A 238 -31.34 4.41 12.83
N TRP A 239 -30.17 3.83 12.60
CA TRP A 239 -28.92 4.58 12.43
C TRP A 239 -28.91 5.47 11.18
N LEU A 240 -29.55 5.03 10.09
CA LEU A 240 -29.77 5.88 8.91
C LEU A 240 -30.76 7.03 9.18
N GLY A 241 -31.70 6.86 10.12
CA GLY A 241 -32.52 7.95 10.63
C GLY A 241 -31.68 9.01 11.38
N LEU A 242 -30.76 8.58 12.24
CA LEU A 242 -29.79 9.49 12.87
C LEU A 242 -28.92 10.21 11.82
N ARG A 243 -28.46 9.49 10.79
CA ARG A 243 -27.73 10.09 9.66
C ARG A 243 -28.53 11.21 9.01
N ALA A 244 -29.82 10.99 8.75
CA ALA A 244 -30.69 11.99 8.14
C ALA A 244 -30.84 13.25 9.04
N TRP A 245 -30.93 13.07 10.36
CA TRP A 245 -30.96 14.18 11.31
C TRP A 245 -29.64 14.97 11.36
N LEU A 246 -28.50 14.28 11.39
CA LEU A 246 -27.17 14.91 11.40
C LEU A 246 -26.89 15.68 10.10
N VAL A 247 -27.33 15.17 8.95
CA VAL A 247 -27.22 15.88 7.66
C VAL A 247 -27.95 17.23 7.67
N GLY A 248 -29.04 17.34 8.44
CA GLY A 248 -29.76 18.60 8.62
C GLY A 248 -28.99 19.69 9.39
N HIS A 249 -27.85 19.36 10.00
CA HIS A 249 -26.99 20.31 10.71
C HIS A 249 -25.82 20.72 9.82
N GLU A 250 -25.96 21.85 9.12
CA GLU A 250 -25.02 22.29 8.06
C GLU A 250 -23.54 22.28 8.50
N ALA A 251 -23.26 22.74 9.72
CA ALA A 251 -21.89 22.83 10.25
C ALA A 251 -21.30 21.49 10.73
N PHE A 252 -22.11 20.43 10.87
CA PHE A 252 -21.65 19.17 11.49
C PHE A 252 -20.54 18.50 10.68
N GLY A 253 -20.64 18.52 9.35
CA GLY A 253 -19.64 17.91 8.48
C GLY A 253 -18.27 18.61 8.51
N ASP A 254 -18.24 19.86 8.96
CA ASP A 254 -17.05 20.70 8.94
C ASP A 254 -16.33 20.75 10.30
N LEU A 255 -16.88 20.06 11.31
CA LEU A 255 -16.31 19.97 12.65
C LEU A 255 -14.91 19.31 12.64
N PRO A 256 -13.92 19.88 13.36
CA PRO A 256 -12.62 19.24 13.52
C PRO A 256 -12.69 18.03 14.46
N PRO A 257 -11.70 17.12 14.45
CA PRO A 257 -11.68 15.95 15.33
C PRO A 257 -11.79 16.31 16.83
N ALA A 258 -11.18 17.42 17.26
CA ALA A 258 -11.24 17.89 18.64
C ALA A 258 -12.65 18.30 19.10
N ALA A 259 -13.58 18.54 18.17
CA ALA A 259 -14.99 18.82 18.48
C ALA A 259 -15.68 17.66 19.19
N VAL A 260 -15.09 16.45 19.22
CA VAL A 260 -15.56 15.33 20.05
C VAL A 260 -15.69 15.72 21.53
N ALA A 261 -14.93 16.71 22.00
CA ALA A 261 -15.04 17.17 23.38
C ALA A 261 -16.42 17.77 23.69
N VAL A 262 -17.10 18.34 22.68
CA VAL A 262 -18.41 19.00 22.76
C VAL A 262 -19.52 18.13 22.17
N TRP A 263 -19.29 17.56 20.99
CA TRP A 263 -20.26 16.72 20.27
C TRP A 263 -20.26 15.27 20.73
N ASP A 264 -19.29 14.87 21.55
CA ASP A 264 -19.20 13.56 22.18
C ASP A 264 -19.36 12.42 21.14
N ARG A 265 -20.07 11.35 21.49
CA ARG A 265 -20.33 10.20 20.61
C ARG A 265 -21.03 10.56 19.30
N TYR A 266 -21.71 11.70 19.16
CA TYR A 266 -22.29 12.09 17.86
C TYR A 266 -21.22 12.23 16.78
N LEU A 267 -20.03 12.75 17.11
CA LEU A 267 -18.95 12.87 16.13
C LEU A 267 -18.42 11.49 15.70
N ALA A 268 -18.36 10.54 16.64
CA ALA A 268 -17.97 9.16 16.34
C ALA A 268 -18.97 8.45 15.41
N TYR A 269 -20.27 8.55 15.70
CA TYR A 269 -21.30 8.01 14.80
C TYR A 269 -21.39 8.78 13.48
N GLY A 270 -21.18 10.09 13.50
CA GLY A 270 -21.07 10.93 12.31
C GLY A 270 -19.96 10.44 11.37
N SER A 271 -18.80 10.10 11.92
CA SER A 271 -17.69 9.49 11.18
C SER A 271 -18.08 8.11 10.62
N ALA A 272 -18.69 7.25 11.45
CA ALA A 272 -19.16 5.94 11.00
C ALA A 272 -20.20 6.02 9.85
N LEU A 273 -21.02 7.08 9.85
CA LEU A 273 -22.07 7.34 8.86
C LEU A 273 -21.57 8.15 7.64
N GLY A 274 -20.27 8.44 7.58
CA GLY A 274 -19.61 9.14 6.47
C GLY A 274 -19.98 10.62 6.37
N LEU A 275 -20.20 11.30 7.50
CA LEU A 275 -20.61 12.71 7.54
C LEU A 275 -19.48 13.69 7.87
N THR A 276 -18.37 13.22 8.45
CA THR A 276 -17.27 14.09 8.94
C THR A 276 -16.23 14.42 7.88
N ARG A 277 -16.55 15.36 6.98
CA ARG A 277 -15.67 15.75 5.86
C ARG A 277 -14.34 16.35 6.30
N THR A 278 -14.31 17.13 7.38
CA THR A 278 -13.07 17.73 7.91
C THR A 278 -12.26 16.76 8.75
N ALA A 279 -12.90 15.98 9.62
CA ALA A 279 -12.19 15.11 10.55
C ALA A 279 -11.60 13.85 9.90
N SER A 280 -12.33 13.20 8.98
CA SER A 280 -11.92 11.92 8.38
C SER A 280 -10.57 11.97 7.66
N PRO A 281 -10.28 12.96 6.78
CA PRO A 281 -8.98 13.04 6.10
C PRO A 281 -7.78 13.24 7.04
N LEU A 282 -8.00 13.69 8.28
CA LEU A 282 -6.96 13.97 9.26
C LEU A 282 -6.59 12.73 10.09
N ILE A 283 -7.54 11.83 10.30
CA ILE A 283 -7.36 10.60 11.08
C ILE A 283 -6.91 9.48 10.13
N SER A 284 -5.62 9.44 9.82
CA SER A 284 -5.08 8.43 8.89
C SER A 284 -4.45 7.24 9.62
N PHE A 285 -5.11 6.09 9.53
CA PHE A 285 -4.54 4.78 9.89
C PHE A 285 -4.00 4.03 8.67
N GLY A 286 -3.89 4.70 7.52
CA GLY A 286 -3.38 4.13 6.28
C GLY A 286 -1.87 4.25 6.14
N MET A 287 -1.41 4.16 4.90
CA MET A 287 -0.02 4.42 4.52
C MET A 287 0.31 5.92 4.69
N ALA A 288 1.44 6.25 5.31
CA ALA A 288 1.89 7.63 5.44
C ALA A 288 2.31 8.20 4.07
N ASP A 289 2.23 9.52 3.93
CA ASP A 289 2.78 10.20 2.76
C ASP A 289 4.31 10.17 2.82
N ARG A 290 4.95 9.45 1.89
CA ARG A 290 6.40 9.34 1.81
C ARG A 290 7.13 10.69 1.76
N ARG A 291 6.48 11.77 1.28
CA ARG A 291 7.07 13.11 1.21
C ARG A 291 6.94 13.92 2.50
N ARG A 292 6.10 13.48 3.43
CA ARG A 292 5.82 14.18 4.70
C ARG A 292 5.73 13.14 5.81
N LEU A 293 6.86 12.88 6.44
CA LEU A 293 6.97 11.89 7.51
C LEU A 293 6.89 12.57 8.86
N TRP A 294 6.41 11.84 9.86
CA TRP A 294 6.51 12.27 11.24
C TRP A 294 7.71 11.60 11.90
N SER A 295 8.45 12.37 12.68
CA SER A 295 9.53 11.89 13.51
C SER A 295 9.30 12.29 14.95
N SER A 296 9.53 11.35 15.86
CA SER A 296 9.67 11.60 17.29
C SER A 296 11.14 11.59 17.73
N TYR A 297 12.07 11.36 16.80
CA TYR A 297 13.49 11.28 17.09
C TYR A 297 14.01 12.66 17.53
N GLY A 298 14.52 12.75 18.75
CA GLY A 298 14.88 14.02 19.40
C GLY A 298 13.93 14.45 20.53
N GLY A 299 12.91 13.64 20.86
CA GLY A 299 12.08 13.80 22.05
C GLY A 299 10.79 14.58 21.86
N SER A 300 10.56 15.15 20.67
CA SER A 300 9.29 15.80 20.33
C SER A 300 8.84 15.41 18.93
N TRP A 301 7.53 15.42 18.71
CA TRP A 301 6.96 15.17 17.40
C TRP A 301 7.21 16.36 16.46
N ARG A 302 7.89 16.11 15.34
CA ARG A 302 8.01 17.05 14.22
C ARG A 302 7.64 16.40 12.90
N GLN A 303 7.05 17.19 12.01
CA GLN A 303 6.79 16.77 10.64
C GLN A 303 7.99 17.16 9.77
N VAL A 304 8.49 16.19 9.02
CA VAL A 304 9.70 16.33 8.22
C VAL A 304 9.38 16.11 6.76
N SER A 305 9.81 17.07 5.93
CA SER A 305 9.62 16.97 4.48
C SER A 305 10.72 16.13 3.84
N VAL A 306 10.37 15.19 2.96
CA VAL A 306 11.34 14.30 2.31
C VAL A 306 11.39 14.57 0.81
N SER A 307 12.57 14.92 0.32
CA SER A 307 12.86 15.05 -1.10
C SER A 307 13.44 13.75 -1.67
N TYR A 308 12.91 13.33 -2.82
CA TYR A 308 13.35 12.17 -3.58
C TYR A 308 13.96 12.62 -4.91
N PRO A 309 15.29 12.76 -5.01
CA PRO A 309 15.95 13.35 -6.18
C PRO A 309 16.08 12.38 -7.36
N GLY A 310 14.96 11.75 -7.78
CA GLY A 310 14.92 10.73 -8.82
C GLY A 310 15.18 11.20 -10.25
N GLY A 311 15.20 12.53 -10.50
CA GLY A 311 15.46 13.09 -11.83
C GLY A 311 16.95 13.28 -12.17
N TYR A 312 17.86 13.10 -11.21
CA TYR A 312 19.28 13.27 -11.45
C TYR A 312 19.91 11.95 -11.94
N PRO A 313 20.60 11.92 -13.09
CA PRO A 313 21.21 10.69 -13.63
C PRO A 313 22.18 9.97 -12.68
N ARG A 314 22.78 10.74 -11.74
CA ARG A 314 23.71 10.28 -10.71
C ARG A 314 23.05 9.59 -9.51
N TYR A 315 21.74 9.78 -9.31
CA TYR A 315 21.08 9.38 -8.07
C TYR A 315 21.10 7.86 -7.88
N GLY A 316 21.68 7.42 -6.77
CA GLY A 316 21.85 6.02 -6.41
C GLY A 316 22.88 5.24 -7.22
N LYS A 317 23.64 5.88 -8.11
CA LYS A 317 24.61 5.19 -8.96
C LYS A 317 25.85 4.77 -8.18
N ALA A 318 26.38 3.59 -8.50
CA ALA A 318 27.67 3.15 -8.01
C ALA A 318 28.79 4.00 -8.63
N LEU A 319 29.90 4.15 -7.91
CA LEU A 319 31.02 4.97 -8.36
C LEU A 319 31.60 4.50 -9.70
N GLY A 320 31.70 3.19 -9.92
CA GLY A 320 32.17 2.63 -11.20
C GLY A 320 31.34 3.07 -12.40
N TRP A 321 30.03 3.29 -12.21
CA TRP A 321 29.17 3.83 -13.26
C TRP A 321 29.51 5.29 -13.57
N VAL A 322 29.80 6.09 -12.56
CA VAL A 322 30.22 7.50 -12.74
C VAL A 322 31.56 7.55 -13.49
N ILE A 323 32.52 6.72 -13.10
CA ILE A 323 33.85 6.66 -13.75
C ILE A 323 33.71 6.24 -15.21
N LEU A 324 32.87 5.25 -15.52
CA LEU A 324 32.58 4.83 -16.90
C LEU A 324 32.07 6.01 -17.75
N TRP A 325 31.11 6.79 -17.24
CA TRP A 325 30.60 7.97 -17.96
C TRP A 325 31.65 9.08 -18.09
N ALA A 326 32.51 9.26 -17.09
CA ALA A 326 33.62 10.19 -17.18
C ALA A 326 34.61 9.80 -18.28
N LEU A 327 34.96 8.51 -18.38
CA LEU A 327 35.84 7.98 -19.42
C LEU A 327 35.21 8.09 -20.82
N LEU A 328 33.92 7.78 -20.97
CA LEU A 328 33.20 7.94 -22.23
C LEU A 328 33.14 9.41 -22.67
N ALA A 329 32.83 10.32 -21.74
CA ALA A 329 32.83 11.76 -22.02
C ALA A 329 34.23 12.27 -22.36
N ALA A 330 35.27 11.79 -21.67
CA ALA A 330 36.66 12.13 -21.97
C ALA A 330 37.06 11.65 -23.38
N LEU A 331 36.71 10.41 -23.73
CA LEU A 331 37.00 9.82 -25.04
C LEU A 331 36.30 10.58 -26.16
N LEU A 332 34.99 10.82 -26.03
CA LEU A 332 34.20 11.56 -27.03
C LEU A 332 34.64 13.03 -27.13
N GLY A 333 34.95 13.66 -26.00
CA GLY A 333 35.47 15.01 -25.97
C GLY A 333 36.83 15.12 -26.66
N TRP A 334 37.72 14.16 -26.39
CA TRP A 334 39.03 14.07 -27.02
C TRP A 334 38.94 13.83 -28.53
N THR A 335 38.03 12.97 -29.00
CA THR A 335 37.86 12.73 -30.44
C THR A 335 37.29 13.96 -31.15
N PHE A 336 36.32 14.66 -30.57
CA PHE A 336 35.77 15.89 -31.18
C PHE A 336 36.78 17.04 -31.22
N VAL A 337 37.60 17.22 -30.18
CA VAL A 337 38.63 18.27 -30.18
C VAL A 337 39.83 17.86 -31.05
N GLY A 338 40.34 16.65 -30.86
CA GLY A 338 41.60 16.18 -31.45
C GLY A 338 41.48 15.72 -32.90
N VAL A 339 40.43 14.97 -33.25
CA VAL A 339 40.26 14.44 -34.61
C VAL A 339 39.55 15.45 -35.49
N VAL A 340 38.39 15.99 -35.07
CA VAL A 340 37.65 16.94 -35.92
C VAL A 340 38.33 18.32 -35.97
N GLY A 341 38.83 18.82 -34.84
CA GLY A 341 39.62 20.06 -34.79
C GLY A 341 41.00 19.91 -35.44
N GLY A 342 41.70 18.79 -35.20
CA GLY A 342 43.04 18.53 -35.73
C GLY A 342 43.07 18.22 -37.23
N SER A 343 42.13 17.40 -37.74
CA SER A 343 42.02 17.12 -39.18
C SER A 343 41.66 18.35 -40.00
N PHE A 344 40.88 19.28 -39.43
CA PHE A 344 40.60 20.57 -40.06
C PHE A 344 41.83 21.49 -40.05
N LEU A 345 42.55 21.60 -38.92
CA LEU A 345 43.79 22.37 -38.82
C LEU A 345 44.90 21.85 -39.76
N ALA A 346 44.94 20.55 -40.04
CA ALA A 346 45.86 19.96 -41.01
C ALA A 346 45.46 20.19 -42.47
N SER A 347 44.17 20.47 -42.75
CA SER A 347 43.66 20.74 -44.11
C SER A 347 43.86 22.19 -44.58
N VAL A 348 44.28 23.09 -43.69
CA VAL A 348 44.54 24.50 -43.98
C VAL A 348 46.03 24.78 -43.78
N GLY A 349 46.74 25.14 -44.85
CA GLY A 349 48.21 25.20 -44.90
C GLY A 349 48.90 26.18 -43.92
N PRO A 350 50.25 26.14 -43.82
CA PRO A 350 51.03 26.66 -42.68
C PRO A 350 51.05 28.19 -42.46
N SER A 351 50.40 28.99 -43.31
CA SER A 351 50.78 30.40 -43.50
C SER A 351 49.88 31.47 -42.87
N SER A 352 48.97 31.17 -41.94
CA SER A 352 48.13 32.19 -41.29
C SER A 352 48.26 32.23 -39.76
N ALA A 353 48.36 33.43 -39.18
CA ALA A 353 48.52 33.65 -37.74
C ALA A 353 47.30 33.17 -36.93
N GLY A 354 47.55 32.53 -35.78
CA GLY A 354 46.60 31.65 -35.08
C GLY A 354 45.26 32.23 -34.58
N TRP A 355 45.04 33.55 -34.63
CA TRP A 355 43.81 34.18 -34.12
C TRP A 355 42.72 34.36 -35.19
N THR A 356 43.07 34.55 -36.47
CA THR A 356 42.09 34.62 -37.58
C THR A 356 41.56 33.25 -37.99
N ARG A 357 42.14 32.15 -37.48
CA ARG A 357 41.72 30.76 -37.78
C ARG A 357 40.44 30.32 -37.05
N LEU A 358 40.05 30.96 -35.96
CA LEU A 358 38.84 30.63 -35.20
C LEU A 358 37.56 31.15 -35.88
N THR A 359 37.67 32.21 -36.69
CA THR A 359 36.54 32.83 -37.40
C THR A 359 36.19 32.17 -38.74
N ASP A 360 37.12 31.40 -39.32
CA ASP A 360 36.92 30.63 -40.58
C ASP A 360 36.37 29.21 -40.36
N LEU A 361 36.16 28.82 -39.10
CA LEU A 361 35.52 27.54 -38.77
C LEU A 361 34.07 27.57 -39.25
N GLY A 362 33.71 26.66 -40.17
CA GLY A 362 32.32 26.43 -40.51
C GLY A 362 31.49 26.22 -39.23
N PRO A 363 30.29 26.80 -39.10
CA PRO A 363 29.54 26.84 -37.84
C PRO A 363 29.28 25.43 -37.26
N VAL A 364 29.22 24.41 -38.11
CA VAL A 364 29.10 23.00 -37.71
C VAL A 364 30.37 22.49 -37.02
N THR A 365 31.55 22.75 -37.60
CA THR A 365 32.86 22.35 -37.04
C THR A 365 33.13 23.05 -35.71
N LEU A 366 32.85 24.36 -35.64
CA LEU A 366 32.94 25.13 -34.41
C LEU A 366 32.02 24.54 -33.33
N GLY A 367 30.78 24.21 -33.70
CA GLY A 367 29.82 23.54 -32.82
C GLY A 367 30.36 22.21 -32.25
N ILE A 368 30.92 21.35 -33.11
CA ILE A 368 31.48 20.04 -32.69
C ILE A 368 32.65 20.22 -31.72
N VAL A 369 33.57 21.15 -32.00
CA VAL A 369 34.72 21.43 -31.12
C VAL A 369 34.25 21.97 -29.76
N LEU A 370 33.26 22.86 -29.73
CA LEU A 370 32.67 23.37 -28.49
C LEU A 370 31.99 22.26 -27.67
N VAL A 371 31.26 21.35 -28.32
CA VAL A 371 30.72 20.15 -27.66
C VAL A 371 31.84 19.29 -27.10
N GLY A 372 32.94 19.12 -27.84
CA GLY A 372 34.12 18.38 -27.39
C GLY A 372 34.72 18.95 -26.09
N PHE A 373 34.95 20.26 -26.03
CA PHE A 373 35.41 20.93 -24.81
C PHE A 373 34.41 20.81 -23.66
N ALA A 374 33.11 20.93 -23.93
CA ALA A 374 32.07 20.74 -22.91
C ALA A 374 32.09 19.32 -22.32
N LEU A 375 32.30 18.30 -23.16
CA LEU A 375 32.42 16.90 -22.73
C LEU A 375 33.68 16.64 -21.91
N LEU A 376 34.82 17.24 -22.29
CA LEU A 376 36.06 17.18 -21.49
C LEU A 376 35.89 17.86 -20.13
N GLY A 377 35.23 19.02 -20.10
CA GLY A 377 34.87 19.71 -18.85
C GLY A 377 33.96 18.87 -17.96
N LEU A 378 32.94 18.21 -18.55
CA LEU A 378 32.07 17.27 -17.84
C LEU A 378 32.85 16.08 -17.29
N ALA A 379 33.75 15.49 -18.08
CA ALA A 379 34.60 14.38 -17.63
C ALA A 379 35.48 14.79 -16.43
N GLY A 380 36.15 15.94 -16.52
CA GLY A 380 36.95 16.49 -15.42
C GLY A 380 36.11 16.73 -14.16
N TYR A 381 34.90 17.28 -14.32
CA TYR A 381 33.94 17.46 -13.22
C TYR A 381 33.53 16.13 -12.56
N LEU A 382 33.22 15.11 -13.35
CA LEU A 382 32.82 13.79 -12.85
C LEU A 382 33.97 13.08 -12.12
N VAL A 383 35.19 13.16 -12.64
CA VAL A 383 36.39 12.61 -11.98
C VAL A 383 36.65 13.33 -10.66
N LEU A 384 36.65 14.67 -10.67
CA LEU A 384 36.84 15.45 -9.45
C LEU A 384 35.78 15.09 -8.39
N ARG A 385 34.51 14.97 -8.78
CA ARG A 385 33.44 14.56 -7.87
C ARG A 385 33.63 13.13 -7.37
N ALA A 386 34.03 12.19 -8.23
CA ALA A 386 34.29 10.81 -7.83
C ALA A 386 35.44 10.72 -6.81
N VAL A 387 36.52 11.48 -7.01
CA VAL A 387 37.66 11.56 -6.09
C VAL A 387 37.24 12.17 -4.76
N LEU A 388 36.50 13.28 -4.77
CA LEU A 388 35.98 13.90 -3.55
C LEU A 388 35.03 12.97 -2.79
N ASP A 389 34.16 12.25 -3.49
CA ASP A 389 33.20 11.30 -2.89
C ASP A 389 33.91 10.07 -2.29
N LEU A 390 35.09 9.68 -2.82
CA LEU A 390 35.97 8.65 -2.25
C LEU A 390 36.73 9.15 -1.01
N GLY A 391 37.34 10.33 -1.11
CA GLY A 391 38.23 10.90 -0.09
C GLY A 391 37.51 11.49 1.13
N ALA A 392 36.21 11.74 1.04
CA ALA A 392 35.39 12.27 2.14
C ALA A 392 34.24 11.31 2.50
N PRO A 393 34.51 10.19 3.20
CA PRO A 393 33.46 9.33 3.72
C PRO A 393 32.58 10.12 4.69
N ALA A 394 31.29 10.18 4.40
CA ALA A 394 30.30 10.82 5.27
C ALA A 394 29.49 9.75 5.98
N THR A 395 29.15 10.01 7.23
CA THR A 395 28.23 9.19 8.03
C THR A 395 26.93 9.94 8.24
N ALA A 396 25.81 9.25 8.05
CA ALA A 396 24.49 9.72 8.45
C ALA A 396 23.98 8.83 9.58
N SER A 397 23.80 9.40 10.75
CA SER A 397 23.31 8.69 11.94
C SER A 397 21.94 9.20 12.33
N GLY A 398 21.05 8.31 12.75
CA GLY A 398 19.68 8.69 13.07
C GLY A 398 18.68 7.53 13.01
N GLU A 399 17.41 7.85 13.21
CA GLU A 399 16.31 6.89 13.11
C GLU A 399 15.88 6.66 11.66
N VAL A 400 15.61 5.40 11.28
CA VAL A 400 15.07 5.04 9.96
C VAL A 400 13.56 5.32 9.92
N LEU A 401 13.19 6.44 9.29
CA LEU A 401 11.78 6.86 9.15
C LEU A 401 11.05 6.22 7.96
N TRP A 402 11.79 5.78 6.95
CA TRP A 402 11.21 5.18 5.74
C TRP A 402 12.14 4.16 5.11
N HIS A 403 11.58 3.02 4.71
CA HIS A 403 12.26 1.98 3.96
C HIS A 403 11.32 1.38 2.92
N GLU A 404 11.59 1.57 1.63
CA GLU A 404 10.70 1.14 0.54
C GLU A 404 11.48 0.62 -0.67
N VAL A 405 10.95 -0.38 -1.38
CA VAL A 405 11.53 -0.86 -2.65
C VAL A 405 11.36 0.20 -3.75
N TRP A 406 12.46 0.64 -4.36
CA TRP A 406 12.44 1.65 -5.43
C TRP A 406 12.56 1.07 -6.83
N GLN A 407 13.64 0.31 -7.09
CA GLN A 407 13.96 -0.20 -8.42
C GLN A 407 13.88 -1.71 -8.47
N ARG A 408 13.12 -2.22 -9.44
CA ARG A 408 13.13 -3.63 -9.84
C ARG A 408 13.65 -3.75 -11.25
N GLN A 409 14.52 -4.73 -11.47
CA GLN A 409 14.93 -5.17 -12.79
C GLN A 409 13.79 -5.98 -13.39
N ALA A 410 13.29 -5.60 -14.57
CA ALA A 410 12.27 -6.37 -15.26
C ALA A 410 12.73 -7.82 -15.49
N SER A 411 11.78 -8.75 -15.39
CA SER A 411 11.98 -10.18 -15.63
C SER A 411 10.79 -10.69 -16.41
N ASP A 412 11.02 -11.44 -17.47
CA ASP A 412 9.94 -11.98 -18.31
C ASP A 412 9.14 -13.08 -17.59
N ASP A 413 9.78 -13.81 -16.65
CA ASP A 413 9.18 -14.96 -15.96
C ASP A 413 8.63 -14.68 -14.54
N GLY A 414 8.46 -13.42 -14.12
CA GLY A 414 7.90 -13.14 -12.79
C GLY A 414 8.17 -11.74 -12.21
N PRO A 415 7.92 -11.53 -10.90
CA PRO A 415 8.18 -10.25 -10.26
C PRO A 415 9.68 -9.95 -10.30
N GLY A 416 10.04 -8.94 -11.09
CA GLY A 416 11.42 -8.51 -11.33
C GLY A 416 12.31 -8.37 -10.08
N ARG A 417 13.61 -8.64 -10.23
CA ARG A 417 14.60 -8.63 -9.13
C ARG A 417 14.75 -7.25 -8.52
N ILE A 418 14.64 -7.14 -7.20
CA ILE A 418 14.82 -5.86 -6.49
C ILE A 418 16.30 -5.44 -6.53
N ILE A 419 16.57 -4.21 -6.96
CA ILE A 419 17.91 -3.65 -7.12
C ILE A 419 18.24 -2.70 -5.97
N ASN A 420 17.34 -1.73 -5.72
CA ASN A 420 17.58 -0.65 -4.77
C ASN A 420 16.31 -0.33 -3.97
N HIS A 421 16.52 0.12 -2.74
CA HIS A 421 15.53 0.60 -1.79
C HIS A 421 15.75 2.11 -1.55
N TYR A 422 14.69 2.82 -1.19
CA TYR A 422 14.77 4.12 -0.55
C TYR A 422 14.99 3.95 0.94
N LEU A 423 15.89 4.75 1.50
CA LEU A 423 16.13 4.85 2.93
C LEU A 423 16.08 6.32 3.35
N VAL A 424 15.29 6.63 4.37
CA VAL A 424 15.23 7.97 4.97
C VAL A 424 15.69 7.84 6.42
N ILE A 425 16.76 8.57 6.76
CA ILE A 425 17.36 8.62 8.10
C ILE A 425 17.17 10.03 8.62
N ASP A 426 16.71 10.15 9.85
CA ASP A 426 16.50 11.41 10.55
C ASP A 426 17.46 11.59 11.71
N ASP A 427 18.21 12.68 11.68
CA ASP A 427 19.30 12.99 12.61
C ASP A 427 18.84 13.70 13.89
N GLY A 428 17.57 14.11 13.98
CA GLY A 428 17.05 14.81 15.16
C GLY A 428 16.86 16.31 14.98
N HIS A 429 17.38 16.89 13.90
CA HIS A 429 17.55 18.35 13.80
C HIS A 429 17.05 18.95 12.49
N ALA A 430 17.01 18.19 11.39
CA ALA A 430 16.61 18.71 10.10
C ALA A 430 15.08 18.64 9.85
N ASP A 431 14.49 19.76 9.40
CA ASP A 431 13.08 19.82 8.94
C ASP A 431 12.89 19.32 7.50
N GLN A 432 14.00 19.22 6.76
CA GLN A 432 14.02 18.69 5.40
C GLN A 432 15.05 17.57 5.27
N LEU A 433 14.55 16.37 5.00
CA LEU A 433 15.36 15.21 4.71
C LEU A 433 15.39 14.93 3.22
N ARG A 434 16.41 14.17 2.85
CA ARG A 434 16.58 13.66 1.49
C ARG A 434 16.64 12.15 1.58
N ALA A 435 15.99 11.48 0.64
CA ALA A 435 16.11 10.05 0.54
C ALA A 435 17.54 9.64 0.12
N TRP A 436 17.97 8.50 0.64
CA TRP A 436 19.16 7.77 0.24
C TRP A 436 18.76 6.55 -0.57
N VAL A 437 19.67 6.07 -1.40
CA VAL A 437 19.51 4.83 -2.16
C VAL A 437 20.30 3.74 -1.46
N LEU A 438 19.56 2.76 -0.93
CA LEU A 438 20.08 1.59 -0.23
C LEU A 438 20.14 0.39 -1.21
N PRO A 439 21.33 -0.14 -1.51
CA PRO A 439 21.47 -1.32 -2.37
C PRO A 439 20.83 -2.55 -1.73
N ARG A 440 20.24 -3.44 -2.54
CA ARG A 440 19.58 -4.67 -2.06
C ARG A 440 20.48 -5.54 -1.17
N GLN A 441 21.78 -5.55 -1.40
CA GLN A 441 22.75 -6.36 -0.66
C GLN A 441 22.79 -6.04 0.84
N ILE A 442 22.57 -4.78 1.19
CA ILE A 442 22.62 -4.26 2.57
C ILE A 442 21.24 -3.79 3.05
N ALA A 443 20.19 -4.02 2.26
CA ALA A 443 18.85 -3.55 2.58
C ALA A 443 18.21 -4.30 3.75
N ASP A 444 18.63 -5.54 4.00
CA ASP A 444 18.10 -6.37 5.08
C ASP A 444 18.86 -6.15 6.42
N GLU A 445 19.91 -5.29 6.43
CA GLU A 445 20.71 -4.96 7.62
C GLU A 445 20.03 -3.96 8.56
N CYS A 446 19.02 -3.23 8.09
CA CYS A 446 18.27 -2.27 8.90
C CYS A 446 16.78 -2.33 8.61
N ARG A 447 15.98 -1.95 9.60
CA ARG A 447 14.52 -1.93 9.55
C ARG A 447 13.98 -0.55 9.92
N LEU A 448 12.70 -0.37 9.62
CA LEU A 448 11.98 0.84 10.00
C LEU A 448 12.01 1.02 11.53
N GLY A 449 12.35 2.22 12.00
CA GLY A 449 12.47 2.58 13.41
C GLY A 449 13.82 2.23 14.06
N ASP A 450 14.73 1.54 13.35
CA ASP A 450 16.08 1.30 13.87
C ASP A 450 16.83 2.64 13.96
N VAL A 451 17.63 2.82 15.01
CA VAL A 451 18.64 3.88 15.06
C VAL A 451 19.91 3.32 14.45
N VAL A 452 20.34 3.90 13.35
CA VAL A 452 21.44 3.40 12.53
C VAL A 452 22.54 4.45 12.37
N THR A 453 23.74 3.99 12.07
CA THR A 453 24.78 4.80 11.44
C THR A 453 25.07 4.22 10.07
N ALA A 454 24.77 5.01 9.03
CA ALA A 454 24.98 4.64 7.65
C ALA A 454 26.22 5.34 7.10
N GLN A 455 27.09 4.57 6.46
CA GLN A 455 28.15 5.12 5.62
C GLN A 455 27.58 5.47 4.26
N VAL A 456 27.70 6.73 3.87
CA VAL A 456 27.03 7.27 2.69
C VAL A 456 27.99 8.00 1.76
N ARG A 457 27.58 8.07 0.49
CA ARG A 457 28.19 8.89 -0.55
C ARG A 457 27.29 10.08 -0.83
N PRO A 458 27.58 11.28 -0.28
CA PRO A 458 26.67 12.42 -0.33
C PRO A 458 26.28 12.84 -1.75
N TRP A 459 27.21 12.76 -2.70
CA TRP A 459 26.99 13.26 -4.04
C TRP A 459 26.11 12.34 -4.89
N THR A 460 26.31 11.03 -4.80
CA THR A 460 25.46 10.04 -5.47
C THR A 460 24.22 9.67 -4.66
N ARG A 461 24.18 10.05 -3.37
CA ARG A 461 23.13 9.68 -2.40
C ARG A 461 23.00 8.17 -2.21
N ARG A 462 24.11 7.44 -2.33
CA ARG A 462 24.15 5.98 -2.19
C ARG A 462 24.65 5.58 -0.81
N VAL A 463 24.00 4.61 -0.19
CA VAL A 463 24.46 3.96 1.06
C VAL A 463 25.45 2.86 0.70
N VAL A 464 26.55 2.79 1.46
CA VAL A 464 27.64 1.83 1.26
C VAL A 464 27.64 0.75 2.33
N GLY A 465 27.25 1.10 3.56
CA GLY A 465 27.09 0.16 4.66
C GLY A 465 26.20 0.75 5.74
N VAL A 466 25.56 -0.10 6.54
CA VAL A 466 24.69 0.31 7.63
C VAL A 466 25.09 -0.46 8.89
N THR A 467 25.08 0.22 10.03
CA THR A 467 25.29 -0.42 11.33
C THR A 467 24.16 0.00 12.25
N VAL A 468 23.40 -0.98 12.76
CA VAL A 468 22.31 -0.74 13.72
C VAL A 468 22.93 -0.49 15.09
N GLN A 469 22.66 0.69 15.65
CA GLN A 469 23.07 1.05 17.02
C GLN A 469 22.01 0.64 18.04
N ARG A 470 20.74 0.81 17.67
CA ARG A 470 19.60 0.40 18.49
C ARG A 470 18.52 -0.14 17.57
N ALA A 471 18.09 -1.37 17.81
CA ALA A 471 16.98 -1.96 17.08
C ALA A 471 15.67 -1.30 17.49
N ALA A 472 14.75 -1.14 16.54
CA ALA A 472 13.37 -0.80 16.80
C ALA A 472 12.74 -1.81 17.78
N PRO A 473 11.83 -1.36 18.66
CA PRO A 473 11.01 -2.28 19.44
C PRO A 473 10.29 -3.26 18.51
N GLU A 474 10.29 -4.55 18.85
CA GLU A 474 9.50 -5.51 18.08
C GLU A 474 8.02 -5.09 18.09
N PRO A 475 7.35 -5.09 16.93
CA PRO A 475 5.95 -4.73 16.86
C PRO A 475 5.13 -5.72 17.70
N ALA A 476 4.25 -5.23 18.58
CA ALA A 476 3.45 -6.04 19.51
C ALA A 476 2.63 -7.18 18.85
N ASP A 477 2.41 -7.09 17.54
CA ASP A 477 1.69 -8.04 16.69
C ASP A 477 2.39 -9.41 16.49
N THR A 478 3.69 -9.54 16.84
CA THR A 478 4.41 -10.83 16.80
C THR A 478 4.28 -11.64 18.08
N ARG A 479 3.83 -11.05 19.19
CA ARG A 479 3.73 -11.74 20.50
C ARG A 479 2.52 -12.66 20.67
N GLY A 480 1.69 -12.81 19.63
CA GLY A 480 0.45 -13.58 19.67
C GLY A 480 0.31 -14.64 18.58
N ARG A 481 1.41 -15.25 18.12
CA ARG A 481 1.35 -16.48 17.32
C ARG A 481 1.47 -17.71 18.20
#